data_AF-A0AAU0F6T7-F1
#
_entry.id   AF-A0AAU0F6T7-F1
#
_cell.length_a   1.000
_cell.length_b   1.000
_cell.length_c   1.000
_cell.angle_alpha   90.00
_cell.angle_beta   90.00
_cell.angle_gamma   90.00
#
_symmetry.space_group_name_H-M   'P 1'
#
loop_
_entity.id
_entity.type
_entity.pdbx_description
1 polymer ?
#
loop_
_entity_poly.entity_id
_entity_poly.type
_entity_poly.pdbx_seq_one_letter_code
_entity_poly.pdbx_strand_id
1 'polypeptide(L)'
;MGTIFHRYEASVKLSNGRVVVYHNINTGLKKFHRFLCEKFETPVRWVSYSVRRKENKEIIGHYKNSIPGKEERCVTIFTNVTGKRI
;
A
#
# COMPACT_ATOMS: atom_id res chain seq x y z
N MET A 1 -3.24 4.09 27.56
CA MET A 1 -3.27 3.12 26.43
C MET A 1 -2.37 3.66 25.34
N GLY A 2 -1.16 3.11 25.20
CA GLY A 2 -0.26 3.52 24.12
C GLY A 2 -0.83 3.02 22.80
N THR A 3 -1.22 3.93 21.91
CA THR A 3 -1.55 3.58 20.53
C THR A 3 -0.31 2.92 19.94
N ILE A 4 -0.34 1.60 19.77
CA ILE A 4 0.71 0.87 19.05
C ILE A 4 0.65 1.43 17.63
N PHE A 5 1.56 2.35 17.30
CA PHE A 5 1.70 2.85 15.95
C PHE A 5 2.19 1.68 15.11
N HIS A 6 1.25 0.98 14.46
CA HIS A 6 1.58 -0.08 13.53
C HIS A 6 2.48 0.51 12.44
N ARG A 7 3.74 0.11 12.45
CA ARG A 7 4.73 0.55 11.47
C ARG A 7 4.52 -0.31 10.23
N TYR A 8 4.15 0.33 9.13
CA TYR A 8 3.95 -0.36 7.86
C TYR A 8 5.12 -0.09 6.91
N GLU A 9 5.44 -1.10 6.11
CA GLU A 9 6.33 -1.00 4.96
C GLU A 9 5.50 -1.21 3.69
N ALA A 10 5.77 -0.47 2.62
CA ALA A 10 5.21 -0.77 1.30
C ALA A 10 6.28 -0.88 0.23
N SER A 11 6.05 -1.78 -0.73
CA SER A 11 6.81 -1.89 -1.96
C SER A 11 5.95 -1.48 -3.14
N VAL A 12 6.38 -0.49 -3.90
CA VAL A 12 5.65 0.12 -5.02
C VAL A 12 6.36 -0.20 -6.32
N LYS A 13 5.70 -0.90 -7.23
CA LYS A 13 6.15 -1.16 -8.59
C LYS A 13 5.70 -0.03 -9.51
N LEU A 14 6.65 0.54 -10.23
CA LEU A 14 6.45 1.60 -11.20
C LEU A 14 6.39 1.04 -12.63
N SER A 15 5.83 1.83 -13.55
CA SER A 15 5.63 1.49 -14.96
C SER A 15 6.93 1.26 -15.72
N ASN A 16 8.01 1.90 -15.29
CA ASN A 16 9.37 1.68 -15.80
C ASN A 16 10.05 0.42 -15.24
N GLY A 17 9.33 -0.43 -14.49
CA GLY A 17 9.84 -1.66 -13.90
C GLY A 17 10.59 -1.48 -12.57
N ARG A 18 10.84 -0.24 -12.12
CA ARG A 18 11.50 0.01 -10.83
C ARG A 18 10.57 -0.33 -9.66
N VAL A 19 11.16 -0.81 -8.57
CA VAL A 19 10.47 -1.06 -7.31
C VAL A 19 11.01 -0.10 -6.25
N VAL A 20 10.13 0.67 -5.62
CA VAL A 20 10.45 1.63 -4.57
C VAL A 20 9.90 1.11 -3.24
N VAL A 21 10.75 1.04 -2.21
CA VAL A 21 10.35 0.56 -0.88
C VAL A 21 10.24 1.74 0.09
N TYR A 22 9.12 1.80 0.81
CA TYR A 22 8.84 2.78 1.85
C TYR A 22 8.79 2.07 3.20
N HIS A 23 9.72 2.38 4.10
CA HIS A 23 9.92 1.65 5.35
C HIS A 23 9.12 2.17 6.56
N ASN A 24 8.39 3.27 6.40
CA ASN A 24 7.74 3.97 7.51
C ASN A 24 6.47 4.71 7.07
N ILE A 25 5.37 3.98 6.88
CA ILE A 25 4.08 4.55 6.49
C ILE A 25 3.23 4.77 7.74
N ASN A 26 3.60 5.79 8.53
CA ASN A 26 2.89 6.14 9.76
C ASN A 26 1.67 7.03 9.52
N THR A 27 1.53 7.58 8.31
CA THR A 27 0.43 8.48 7.92
C THR A 27 -0.86 7.73 7.55
N GLY A 28 -0.82 6.40 7.53
CA GLY A 28 -1.95 5.53 7.16
C GLY A 28 -2.06 5.26 5.65
N LEU A 29 -2.64 4.12 5.30
CA LEU A 29 -2.70 3.61 3.92
C LEU A 29 -3.40 4.56 2.95
N LYS A 30 -4.44 5.27 3.39
CA LYS A 30 -5.20 6.22 2.56
C LYS A 30 -4.35 7.43 2.16
N LYS A 31 -3.59 8.01 3.11
CA LYS A 31 -2.69 9.14 2.81
C LYS A 31 -1.53 8.69 1.91
N PHE A 32 -1.02 7.48 2.14
CA PHE A 32 0.01 6.88 1.29
C PHE A 32 -0.48 6.65 -0.15
N HIS A 33 -1.69 6.12 -0.32
CA HIS A 33 -2.29 5.94 -1.65
C HIS A 33 -2.38 7.27 -2.41
N ARG A 34 -2.90 8.32 -1.75
CA ARG A 34 -2.97 9.67 -2.35
C ARG A 34 -1.59 10.19 -2.74
N PHE A 35 -0.60 10.04 -1.87
CA PHE A 35 0.79 10.41 -2.16
C PHE A 35 1.35 9.67 -3.39
N LEU A 36 1.04 8.38 -3.56
CA LEU A 36 1.47 7.64 -4.75
C LEU A 36 0.83 8.17 -6.02
N CYS A 37 -0.48 8.48 -5.98
CA CYS A 37 -1.16 9.10 -7.10
C CYS A 37 -0.54 10.46 -7.45
N GLU A 38 -0.32 11.34 -6.47
CA GLU A 38 0.25 12.68 -6.71
C GLU A 38 1.71 12.63 -7.19
N LYS A 39 2.53 11.71 -6.63
CA LYS A 39 3.97 11.64 -6.93
C LYS A 39 4.29 10.83 -8.20
N PHE A 40 3.46 9.84 -8.52
CA PHE A 40 3.68 8.90 -9.62
C PHE A 40 2.50 8.90 -10.60
N GLU A 41 2.14 10.09 -11.09
CA GLU A 41 1.11 10.26 -12.14
C GLU A 41 1.71 10.35 -13.55
N THR A 42 2.83 11.08 -13.70
CA THR A 42 3.52 11.31 -14.99
C THR A 42 4.98 11.69 -14.72
N PRO A 43 5.98 11.28 -15.52
CA PRO A 43 5.94 10.29 -16.61
C PRO A 43 6.00 8.84 -16.12
N VAL A 44 6.38 8.61 -14.86
CA VAL A 44 6.52 7.26 -14.29
C VAL A 44 5.34 6.98 -13.37
N ARG A 45 4.34 6.28 -13.91
CA ARG A 45 3.14 5.86 -13.16
C ARG A 45 3.41 4.74 -12.18
N TRP A 46 2.76 4.77 -11.02
CA TRP A 46 2.70 3.60 -10.15
C TRP A 46 1.71 2.58 -10.72
N VAL A 47 2.09 1.30 -10.66
CA VAL A 47 1.34 0.17 -11.25
C VAL A 47 0.74 -0.70 -10.16
N SER A 48 1.50 -0.97 -9.12
CA SER A 48 1.03 -1.78 -8.00
C SER A 48 1.83 -1.50 -6.75
N TYR A 49 1.24 -1.61 -5.58
CA TYR A 49 2.01 -1.63 -4.34
C TYR A 49 1.49 -2.68 -3.37
N SER A 50 2.41 -3.26 -2.61
CA SER A 50 2.10 -4.21 -1.54
C SER A 50 2.47 -3.58 -0.22
N VAL A 51 1.62 -3.75 0.79
CA VAL A 51 1.87 -3.22 2.12
C VAL A 51 1.97 -4.37 3.11
N ARG A 52 2.94 -4.29 4.01
CA ARG A 52 3.15 -5.25 5.09
C ARG A 52 3.40 -4.56 6.42
N ARG A 53 3.11 -5.24 7.53
CA ARG A 53 3.55 -4.83 8.87
C ARG A 53 5.06 -4.99 8.98
N LYS A 54 5.74 -4.01 9.57
CA LYS A 54 7.19 -4.02 9.73
C LYS A 54 7.66 -5.08 10.73
N GLU A 55 6.85 -5.32 11.76
CA GLU A 55 7.17 -6.16 12.92
C GLU A 55 7.18 -7.65 12.57
N ASN A 56 6.08 -8.17 12.00
CA ASN A 56 5.93 -9.59 11.67
C ASN A 56 6.03 -9.89 10.16
N LYS A 57 6.34 -8.87 9.34
CA LYS A 57 6.38 -8.96 7.86
C LYS A 57 5.09 -9.44 7.21
N GLU A 58 3.97 -9.46 7.95
CA GLU A 58 2.66 -9.87 7.46
C GLU A 58 2.16 -8.92 6.38
N ILE A 59 1.78 -9.46 5.23
CA ILE A 59 1.20 -8.68 4.15
C ILE A 59 -0.24 -8.32 4.49
N ILE A 60 -0.52 -7.02 4.59
CA ILE A 60 -1.84 -6.51 4.97
C ILE A 60 -2.70 -6.14 3.76
N GLY A 61 -2.08 -6.02 2.58
CA GLY A 61 -2.81 -5.66 1.37
C GLY A 61 -1.92 -5.54 0.15
N HIS A 62 -2.52 -5.82 -1.00
CA HIS A 62 -1.95 -5.58 -2.31
C HIS A 62 -2.90 -4.66 -3.08
N TYR A 63 -2.32 -3.71 -3.80
CA TYR A 63 -3.04 -2.69 -4.54
C TYR A 63 -2.47 -2.63 -5.95
N LYS A 64 -3.34 -2.50 -6.94
CA LYS A 64 -2.96 -2.34 -8.35
C LYS A 64 -3.69 -1.14 -8.92
N ASN A 65 -2.97 -0.33 -9.70
CA ASN A 65 -3.54 0.76 -10.45
C ASN A 65 -3.95 0.25 -11.83
N SER A 66 -5.10 0.69 -12.31
CA SER A 66 -5.52 0.40 -13.67
C SER A 66 -4.74 1.33 -14.62
N ILE A 67 -3.92 0.77 -15.50
CA ILE A 67 -3.20 1.56 -16.51
C ILE A 67 -4.11 1.65 -17.75
N PRO A 68 -4.39 2.85 -18.29
CA PRO A 68 -5.18 2.97 -19.52
C PRO A 68 -4.49 2.19 -20.66
N GLY A 69 -5.21 1.24 -21.26
CA GLY A 69 -4.72 0.34 -22.32
C GLY A 69 -4.37 -1.08 -21.88
N LYS A 70 -4.38 -1.38 -20.57
CA LYS A 70 -4.45 -2.76 -20.05
C LYS A 70 -5.56 -2.79 -19.02
N GLU A 71 -6.71 -3.36 -19.37
CA GLU A 71 -7.63 -3.82 -18.34
C GLU A 71 -6.85 -4.74 -17.40
N GLU A 72 -6.94 -4.53 -16.09
CA GLU A 72 -7.43 -5.58 -15.21
C GLU A 72 -7.71 -5.09 -13.79
N ARG A 73 -8.78 -5.67 -13.26
CA ARG A 73 -9.63 -5.23 -12.16
C ARG A 73 -8.94 -5.21 -10.78
N CYS A 74 -9.32 -4.21 -9.99
CA CYS A 74 -9.09 -4.01 -8.55
C CYS A 74 -9.56 -5.18 -7.68
N VAL A 75 -9.05 -5.33 -6.43
CA VAL A 75 -9.88 -5.55 -5.21
C VAL A 75 -9.09 -5.18 -3.94
N THR A 76 -9.73 -4.40 -3.06
CA THR A 76 -9.34 -4.09 -1.67
C THR A 76 -9.81 -5.20 -0.72
N ILE A 77 -8.98 -5.64 0.24
CA ILE A 77 -9.42 -6.53 1.34
C ILE A 77 -9.07 -5.89 2.69
N PHE A 78 -10.08 -5.81 3.57
CA PHE A 78 -10.02 -5.29 4.94
C PHE A 78 -9.40 -6.33 5.87
N THR A 79 -8.46 -5.94 6.74
CA THR A 79 -8.17 -6.76 7.94
C THR A 79 -9.16 -6.36 9.03
N ASN A 80 -10.21 -7.15 9.19
CA ASN A 80 -11.12 -7.08 10.32
C ASN A 80 -10.30 -7.29 11.61
N VAL A 81 -10.26 -6.30 12.50
CA VAL A 81 -9.72 -6.48 13.86
C VAL A 81 -10.87 -7.01 14.71
N THR A 82 -11.27 -8.28 14.53
CA THR A 82 -12.13 -8.96 15.50
C THR A 82 -11.37 -10.07 16.21
N GLY A 83 -11.22 -9.90 17.51
CA GLY A 83 -10.64 -10.85 18.47
C GLY A 83 -9.97 -10.09 19.60
N LYS A 84 -10.70 -9.44 20.52
CA LYS A 84 -11.35 -10.07 21.70
C LYS A 84 -12.48 -9.13 22.17
N ARG A 85 -13.77 -9.50 22.05
CA ARG A 85 -14.64 -10.19 23.05
C ARG A 85 -14.42 -9.73 24.50
N ILE A 86 -15.50 -9.13 25.04
CA ILE A 86 -16.00 -9.08 26.44
C ILE A 86 -14.95 -9.20 27.54
#